data_AF-A0A2V6CUP4-F1
#
_entry.id   AF-A0A2V6CUP4-F1
#
_cell.length_a   1.000
_cell.length_b   1.000
_cell.length_c   1.000
_cell.angle_alpha   90.00
_cell.angle_beta   90.00
_cell.angle_gamma   90.00
#
_symmetry.space_group_name_H-M   'P 1'
#
loop_
_entity.id
_entity.type
_entity.pdbx_description
1 polymer ?
#
loop_
_entity_poly.entity_id
_entity_poly.type
_entity_poly.pdbx_seq_one_letter_code
_entity_poly.pdbx_strand_id
1 'polypeptide(L)'
;ITLPLSAPGIAFSLVLVFLLAIGELSVPSFLRYPVLPVLSFTQFAASYNFGAATAAAVPLAALALLGVLIESALLQNRVFTFRSIGRGLLISLGRWNPIAAAIFGLLTVALVIFPLSALFADAFSLTTLHDAMQRAGASIVRSVIYSAIAATILMALGFLLAQLTRDRGQRLVNFLTLALFAIPGTVLSIGLVRLWNSPMTWFIYTTPALLILGYTAQYCAVTTRLSLAGFFLIPKTFDEAARLSGASWTQRLFRIFVPLSNRTLVCAWLAAYILCLRDVPIALMTASPGGDPLPARILTLMANGAPPMIASLCLIMAIASLIPLVILARVIPSRGITG
;
A
#
# COMPACT_ATOMS: atom_id res chain seq x y z
N ILE A 1 -4.63 32.26 -0.96
CA ILE A 1 -5.88 31.56 -1.41
C ILE A 1 -5.67 30.06 -1.53
N THR A 2 -4.67 29.58 -2.29
CA THR A 2 -4.42 28.15 -2.51
C THR A 2 -3.97 27.38 -1.27
N LEU A 3 -3.04 27.92 -0.46
CA LEU A 3 -2.47 27.22 0.69
C LEU A 3 -3.51 26.82 1.78
N PRO A 4 -4.44 27.71 2.20
CA PRO A 4 -5.52 27.34 3.12
C PRO A 4 -6.50 26.31 2.52
N LEU A 5 -6.71 26.35 1.20
CA LEU A 5 -7.55 25.36 0.50
C LEU A 5 -6.86 23.99 0.41
N SER A 6 -5.52 23.94 0.34
CA SER A 6 -4.74 22.70 0.35
C SER A 6 -4.44 22.15 1.75
N ALA A 7 -4.57 22.97 2.80
CA ALA A 7 -4.22 22.59 4.17
C ALA A 7 -4.84 21.26 4.65
N PRO A 8 -6.11 20.93 4.34
CA PRO A 8 -6.69 19.64 4.72
C PRO A 8 -6.02 18.45 4.03
N GLY A 9 -5.66 18.59 2.76
CA GLY A 9 -4.91 17.56 2.02
C GLY A 9 -3.48 17.39 2.55
N ILE A 10 -2.83 18.50 2.92
CA ILE A 10 -1.51 18.48 3.56
C ILE A 10 -1.59 17.77 4.92
N ALA A 11 -2.54 18.14 5.77
CA ALA A 11 -2.75 17.52 7.07
C ALA A 11 -3.02 16.01 6.95
N PHE A 12 -3.87 15.62 5.99
CA PHE A 12 -4.12 14.21 5.68
C PHE A 12 -2.83 13.48 5.28
N SER A 13 -2.05 14.04 4.35
CA SER A 13 -0.81 13.44 3.91
C SER A 13 0.22 13.32 5.04
N LEU A 14 0.28 14.31 5.94
CA LEU A 14 1.19 14.31 7.09
C LEU A 14 0.82 13.19 8.06
N VAL A 15 -0.47 13.07 8.40
CA VAL A 15 -0.97 11.97 9.25
C VAL A 15 -0.67 10.62 8.63
N LEU A 16 -0.97 10.42 7.34
CA LEU A 16 -0.68 9.14 6.67
C LEU A 16 0.81 8.81 6.65
N VAL A 17 1.68 9.78 6.31
CA VAL A 17 3.14 9.56 6.28
C VAL A 17 3.66 9.26 7.68
N PHE A 18 3.17 9.95 8.71
CA PHE A 18 3.52 9.66 10.11
C PHE A 18 3.12 8.23 10.50
N LEU A 19 1.89 7.81 10.16
CA LEU A 19 1.40 6.46 10.45
C LEU A 19 2.20 5.37 9.74
N LEU A 20 2.63 5.60 8.50
CA LEU A 20 3.51 4.67 7.79
C LEU A 20 4.90 4.62 8.43
N ALA A 21 5.47 5.78 8.76
CA ALA A 21 6.82 5.88 9.31
C ALA A 21 6.94 5.25 10.71
N ILE A 22 5.95 5.43 11.58
CA ILE A 22 5.98 4.89 12.94
C ILE A 22 5.86 3.36 12.97
N GLY A 23 5.23 2.77 11.95
CA GLY A 23 5.09 1.33 11.78
C GLY A 23 6.25 0.66 11.05
N GLU A 24 7.26 1.41 10.63
CA GLU A 24 8.36 0.90 9.83
C GLU A 24 9.21 -0.09 10.64
N LEU A 25 9.41 -1.29 10.09
CA LEU A 25 10.18 -2.36 10.73
C LEU A 25 11.55 -2.54 10.08
N SER A 26 11.65 -2.39 8.76
CA SER A 26 12.80 -2.89 8.00
C SER A 26 14.08 -2.10 8.26
N VAL A 27 14.01 -0.77 8.10
CA VAL A 27 15.13 0.16 8.31
C VAL A 27 15.67 0.13 9.74
N PRO A 28 14.85 0.30 10.80
CA PRO A 28 15.38 0.29 12.16
C PRO A 28 15.89 -1.10 12.57
N SER A 29 15.30 -2.19 12.06
CA SER A 29 15.86 -3.54 12.29
C SER A 29 17.26 -3.68 11.73
N PHE A 30 17.49 -3.17 10.51
CA PHE A 30 18.80 -3.21 9.86
C PHE A 30 19.83 -2.35 10.60
N LEU A 31 19.47 -1.13 10.97
CA LEU A 31 20.32 -0.21 11.73
C LEU A 31 20.45 -0.59 13.21
N ARG A 32 19.77 -1.67 13.64
CA ARG A 32 19.73 -2.17 15.03
C ARG A 32 19.26 -1.10 16.03
N TYR A 33 18.34 -0.25 15.61
CA TYR A 33 17.77 0.80 16.47
C TYR A 33 16.50 0.30 17.18
N PRO A 34 16.41 0.42 18.52
CA PRO A 34 15.35 -0.19 19.31
C PRO A 34 14.06 0.66 19.30
N VAL A 35 13.33 0.62 18.19
CA VAL A 35 11.97 1.21 18.10
C VAL A 35 10.88 0.20 18.50
N LEU A 36 9.68 0.69 18.81
CA LEU A 36 8.53 -0.14 19.21
C LEU A 36 8.20 -1.26 18.20
N PRO A 37 8.16 -1.04 16.86
CA PRO A 37 7.93 -2.13 15.91
C PRO A 37 8.97 -3.25 16.02
N VAL A 38 10.25 -2.89 16.17
CA VAL A 38 11.37 -3.84 16.31
C VAL A 38 11.26 -4.61 17.61
N LEU A 39 10.97 -3.94 18.73
CA LEU A 39 10.78 -4.59 20.03
C LEU A 39 9.60 -5.56 20.02
N SER A 40 8.47 -5.15 19.44
CA SER A 40 7.30 -6.00 19.30
C SER A 40 7.61 -7.23 18.44
N PHE A 41 8.29 -7.04 17.31
CA PHE A 41 8.74 -8.12 16.44
C PHE A 41 9.72 -9.07 17.14
N THR A 42 10.75 -8.57 17.84
CA THR A 42 11.76 -9.43 18.49
C THR A 42 11.16 -10.25 19.62
N GLN A 43 10.29 -9.67 20.45
CA GLN A 43 9.60 -10.40 21.52
C GLN A 43 8.69 -11.51 20.96
N PHE A 44 8.03 -11.26 19.84
CA PHE A 44 7.22 -12.26 19.15
C PHE A 44 8.09 -13.34 18.49
N ALA A 45 9.02 -12.95 17.63
CA ALA A 45 9.76 -13.88 16.77
C ALA A 45 10.84 -14.66 17.51
N ALA A 46 11.56 -14.03 18.45
CA ALA A 46 12.68 -14.67 19.15
C ALA A 46 12.26 -15.35 20.46
N SER A 47 11.28 -14.78 21.19
CA SER A 47 10.91 -15.25 22.52
C SER A 47 9.52 -15.89 22.59
N TYR A 48 8.76 -15.89 21.48
CA TYR A 48 7.37 -16.35 21.42
C TYR A 48 6.49 -15.74 22.53
N ASN A 49 6.86 -14.55 23.00
CA ASN A 49 6.22 -13.88 24.13
C ASN A 49 5.15 -12.93 23.61
N PHE A 50 3.96 -13.48 23.35
CA PHE A 50 2.81 -12.70 22.88
C PHE A 50 2.45 -11.55 23.82
N GLY A 51 2.61 -11.74 25.14
CA GLY A 51 2.30 -10.71 26.14
C GLY A 51 3.20 -9.48 25.96
N ALA A 52 4.52 -9.69 25.96
CA ALA A 52 5.49 -8.61 25.76
C ALA A 52 5.40 -7.99 24.37
N ALA A 53 5.21 -8.81 23.33
CA ALA A 53 5.04 -8.32 21.97
C ALA A 53 3.80 -7.43 21.81
N THR A 54 2.69 -7.82 22.43
CA THR A 54 1.44 -7.04 22.45
C THR A 54 1.62 -5.76 23.27
N ALA A 55 2.30 -5.82 24.41
CA ALA A 55 2.58 -4.63 25.23
C ALA A 55 3.38 -3.57 24.45
N ALA A 56 4.37 -3.98 23.65
CA ALA A 56 5.12 -3.08 22.77
C ALA A 56 4.28 -2.57 21.58
N ALA A 57 3.27 -3.31 21.15
CA ALA A 57 2.35 -2.95 20.07
C ALA A 57 1.23 -1.98 20.49
N VAL A 58 0.82 -1.98 21.77
CA VAL A 58 -0.29 -1.14 22.26
C VAL A 58 -0.04 0.36 22.03
N PRO A 59 1.13 0.94 22.36
CA PRO A 59 1.37 2.37 22.10
C PRO A 59 1.32 2.73 20.61
N LEU A 60 1.77 1.82 19.74
CA LEU A 60 1.68 1.97 18.29
C LEU A 60 0.23 2.01 17.82
N ALA A 61 -0.61 1.09 18.30
CA ALA A 61 -2.04 1.08 18.00
C ALA A 61 -2.75 2.33 18.54
N ALA A 62 -2.38 2.80 19.73
CA ALA A 62 -2.94 4.01 20.31
C ALA A 62 -2.60 5.26 19.48
N LEU A 63 -1.33 5.41 19.07
CA LEU A 63 -0.90 6.50 18.19
C LEU A 63 -1.58 6.42 16.81
N ALA A 64 -1.77 5.21 16.29
CA ALA A 64 -2.52 4.99 15.07
C ALA A 64 -3.98 5.45 15.16
N LEU A 65 -4.67 5.03 16.22
CA LEU A 65 -6.05 5.44 16.49
C LEU A 65 -6.15 6.96 16.70
N LEU A 66 -5.22 7.57 17.43
CA LEU A 66 -5.18 9.02 17.59
C LEU A 66 -5.01 9.74 16.25
N GLY A 67 -4.12 9.26 15.38
CA GLY A 67 -3.95 9.79 14.02
C GLY A 67 -5.25 9.72 13.21
N VAL A 68 -5.95 8.58 13.25
CA VAL A 68 -7.25 8.42 12.57
C VAL A 68 -8.34 9.31 13.17
N LEU A 69 -8.37 9.48 14.49
CA LEU A 69 -9.31 10.38 15.14
C LEU A 69 -9.07 11.84 14.74
N ILE A 70 -7.81 12.28 14.71
CA ILE A 70 -7.41 13.62 14.23
C ILE A 70 -7.80 13.80 12.77
N GLU A 71 -7.50 12.83 11.90
CA GLU A 71 -7.89 12.84 10.49
C GLU A 71 -9.41 13.02 10.36
N SER A 72 -10.16 12.19 11.09
CA SER A 72 -11.60 12.19 11.01
C SER A 72 -12.18 13.51 11.50
N ALA A 73 -11.65 14.10 12.58
CA ALA A 73 -12.11 15.37 13.11
C ALA A 73 -11.79 16.54 12.16
N LEU A 74 -10.63 16.54 11.51
CA LEU A 74 -10.21 17.61 10.59
C LEU A 74 -10.95 17.57 9.25
N LEU A 75 -11.34 16.38 8.77
CA LEU A 75 -11.86 16.17 7.41
C LEU A 75 -13.38 15.88 7.34
N GLN A 76 -14.04 15.70 8.49
CA GLN A 76 -15.45 15.32 8.65
C GLN A 76 -16.47 16.16 7.85
N ASN A 77 -16.14 17.41 7.49
CA ASN A 77 -17.07 18.33 6.82
C ASN A 77 -16.63 18.78 5.43
N ARG A 78 -15.55 18.22 4.87
CA ARG A 78 -15.04 18.71 3.58
C ARG A 78 -14.87 17.58 2.59
N VAL A 79 -16.01 17.15 2.04
CA VAL A 79 -16.05 16.48 0.73
C VAL A 79 -15.64 17.55 -0.30
N PHE A 80 -14.34 17.80 -0.41
CA PHE A 80 -13.82 18.55 -1.53
C PHE A 80 -13.94 17.64 -2.73
N THR A 81 -15.05 17.79 -3.45
CA THR A 81 -15.18 17.31 -4.82
C THR A 81 -14.08 17.99 -5.63
N PHE A 82 -12.94 17.31 -5.75
CA PHE A 82 -11.96 17.61 -6.78
C PHE A 82 -12.61 17.27 -8.11
N ARG A 83 -13.43 18.20 -8.61
CA ARG A 83 -13.89 18.19 -9.98
C ARG A 83 -12.69 18.60 -10.82
N SER A 84 -11.81 17.64 -11.10
CA SER A 84 -10.77 17.83 -12.10
C SER A 84 -11.47 17.98 -13.45
N ILE A 85 -11.71 19.22 -13.85
CA ILE A 85 -12.23 19.56 -15.19
C ILE A 85 -11.05 19.37 -16.16
N GLY A 86 -10.60 18.13 -16.38
CA GLY A 86 -9.73 17.68 -17.49
C GLY A 86 -8.39 18.39 -17.75
N ARG A 87 -8.12 19.54 -17.13
CA ARG A 87 -6.96 20.38 -17.26
C ARG A 87 -6.48 20.62 -15.85
N GLY A 88 -5.34 20.01 -15.51
CA GLY A 88 -4.60 20.46 -14.33
C GLY A 88 -4.39 21.96 -14.48
N LEU A 89 -4.81 22.73 -13.48
CA LEU A 89 -4.43 24.14 -13.39
C LEU A 89 -2.90 24.16 -13.25
N LEU A 90 -2.20 24.28 -14.37
CA LEU A 90 -0.76 24.47 -14.40
C LEU A 90 -0.51 25.89 -13.88
N ILE A 91 -0.21 25.99 -12.59
CA ILE A 91 0.17 27.25 -11.97
C ILE A 91 1.62 27.51 -12.39
N SER A 92 1.83 28.54 -13.22
CA SER A 92 3.18 28.96 -13.60
C SER A 92 3.92 29.50 -12.37
N LEU A 93 5.05 28.89 -12.03
CA LEU A 93 5.95 29.32 -10.95
C LEU A 93 6.78 30.57 -11.35
N GLY A 94 6.70 31.01 -12.61
CA GLY A 94 7.44 32.15 -13.12
C GLY A 94 8.95 32.05 -12.82
N ARG A 95 9.50 33.08 -12.17
CA ARG A 95 10.92 33.19 -11.80
C ARG A 95 11.39 32.13 -10.79
N TRP A 96 10.46 31.49 -10.08
CA TRP A 96 10.76 30.41 -9.14
C TRP A 96 10.87 29.04 -9.82
N ASN A 97 10.47 28.92 -11.10
CA ASN A 97 10.53 27.66 -11.83
C ASN A 97 11.94 27.02 -11.83
N PRO A 98 13.04 27.73 -12.19
CA PRO A 98 14.37 27.11 -12.18
C PRO A 98 14.82 26.73 -10.76
N ILE A 99 14.45 27.50 -9.73
CA ILE A 99 14.79 27.21 -8.33
C ILE A 99 14.04 25.95 -7.86
N ALA A 100 12.73 25.89 -8.11
CA ALA A 100 11.91 24.72 -7.80
C ALA A 100 12.41 23.48 -8.55
N ALA A 101 12.69 23.61 -9.85
CA ALA A 101 13.25 22.53 -10.66
C ALA A 101 14.60 22.05 -10.13
N ALA A 102 15.49 22.95 -9.71
CA ALA A 102 16.76 22.59 -9.10
C ALA A 102 16.58 21.86 -7.77
N ILE A 103 15.69 22.33 -6.90
CA ILE A 103 15.38 21.68 -5.61
C ILE A 103 14.79 20.29 -5.84
N PHE A 104 13.74 20.15 -6.66
CA PHE A 104 13.10 18.86 -6.93
C PHE A 104 14.02 17.91 -7.71
N GLY A 105 14.84 18.44 -8.61
CA GLY A 105 15.88 17.68 -9.31
C GLY A 105 16.92 17.15 -8.35
N LEU A 106 17.43 17.97 -7.44
CA LEU A 106 18.37 17.56 -6.40
C LEU A 106 17.75 16.51 -5.46
N LEU A 107 16.50 16.70 -5.04
CA LEU A 107 15.79 15.72 -4.22
C LEU A 107 15.61 14.38 -4.93
N THR A 108 15.32 14.40 -6.24
CA THR A 108 15.18 13.18 -7.04
C THR A 108 16.53 12.47 -7.19
N VAL A 109 17.60 13.22 -7.43
CA VAL A 109 18.96 12.67 -7.47
C VAL A 109 19.32 12.05 -6.12
N ALA A 110 19.14 12.78 -5.02
CA ALA A 110 19.57 12.35 -3.68
C ALA A 110 18.73 11.20 -3.12
N LEU A 111 17.40 11.21 -3.32
CA LEU A 111 16.49 10.26 -2.68
C LEU A 111 16.15 9.04 -3.56
N VAL A 112 16.33 9.13 -4.88
CA VAL A 112 15.94 8.06 -5.81
C VAL A 112 17.13 7.58 -6.62
N ILE A 113 17.78 8.47 -7.39
CA ILE A 113 18.82 8.06 -8.35
C ILE A 113 20.05 7.55 -7.60
N PHE A 114 20.53 8.26 -6.59
CA PHE A 114 21.72 7.88 -5.84
C PHE A 114 21.55 6.51 -5.13
N PRO A 115 20.51 6.27 -4.33
CA PRO A 115 20.29 4.95 -3.71
C PRO A 115 20.11 3.82 -4.74
N LEU A 116 19.36 4.05 -5.83
CA LEU A 116 19.20 3.04 -6.89
C LEU A 116 20.50 2.76 -7.64
N SER A 117 21.34 3.78 -7.85
CA SER A 117 22.64 3.61 -8.50
C SER A 117 23.62 2.82 -7.64
N ALA A 118 23.65 3.07 -6.33
CA ALA A 118 24.44 2.28 -5.38
C ALA A 118 23.95 0.82 -5.34
N LEU A 119 22.63 0.63 -5.28
CA LEU A 119 22.03 -0.70 -5.32
C LEU A 119 22.36 -1.45 -6.61
N PHE A 120 22.32 -0.75 -7.75
CA PHE A 120 22.66 -1.32 -9.05
C PHE A 120 24.15 -1.68 -9.12
N ALA A 121 25.04 -0.82 -8.62
CA ALA A 121 26.48 -1.07 -8.60
C ALA A 121 26.83 -2.31 -7.77
N ASP A 122 26.23 -2.47 -6.59
CA ASP A 122 26.43 -3.65 -5.74
C ASP A 122 25.83 -4.93 -6.35
N ALA A 123 24.78 -4.80 -7.15
CA ALA A 123 24.10 -5.91 -7.81
C ALA A 123 24.70 -6.29 -9.19
N PHE A 124 25.66 -5.52 -9.73
CA PHE A 124 26.03 -5.52 -11.15
C PHE A 124 26.74 -6.79 -11.67
N SER A 125 26.89 -7.85 -10.87
CA SER A 125 27.44 -9.11 -11.36
C SER A 125 26.37 -10.09 -11.84
N LEU A 126 26.57 -10.66 -13.03
CA LEU A 126 25.69 -11.72 -13.55
C LEU A 126 25.70 -12.96 -12.65
N THR A 127 26.83 -13.25 -11.99
CA THR A 127 26.94 -14.38 -11.05
C THR A 127 26.09 -14.15 -9.80
N THR A 128 26.11 -12.94 -9.23
CA THR A 128 25.32 -12.62 -8.03
C THR A 128 23.83 -12.62 -8.33
N LEU A 129 23.42 -12.16 -9.52
CA LEU A 129 22.03 -12.22 -9.95
C LEU A 129 21.56 -13.66 -10.17
N HIS A 130 22.42 -14.51 -10.71
CA HIS A 130 22.13 -15.94 -10.88
C HIS A 130 22.00 -16.63 -9.51
N ASP A 131 22.92 -16.38 -8.58
CA ASP A 131 22.86 -16.90 -7.22
C ASP A 131 21.59 -16.41 -6.48
N ALA A 132 21.19 -15.16 -6.71
CA ALA A 132 19.94 -14.58 -6.22
C ALA A 132 18.71 -15.35 -6.73
N MET A 133 18.65 -15.65 -8.03
CA MET A 133 17.59 -16.47 -8.62
C MET A 133 17.56 -17.88 -8.03
N GLN A 134 18.73 -18.53 -7.89
CA GLN A 134 18.78 -19.89 -7.36
C GLN A 134 18.31 -19.98 -5.91
N ARG A 135 18.72 -19.02 -5.06
CA ARG A 135 18.45 -19.07 -3.62
C ARG A 135 17.09 -18.48 -3.21
N ALA A 136 16.51 -17.61 -4.03
CA ALA A 136 15.27 -16.89 -3.70
C ALA A 136 14.21 -16.88 -4.81
N GLY A 137 14.41 -17.63 -5.91
CA GLY A 137 13.47 -17.70 -7.04
C GLY A 137 12.04 -18.04 -6.62
N ALA A 138 11.89 -19.02 -5.73
CA ALA A 138 10.58 -19.38 -5.19
C ALA A 138 9.94 -18.22 -4.40
N SER A 139 10.70 -17.52 -3.56
CA SER A 139 10.22 -16.36 -2.80
C SER A 139 9.82 -15.19 -3.70
N ILE A 140 10.54 -14.97 -4.80
CA ILE A 140 10.20 -13.96 -5.82
C ILE A 140 8.84 -14.27 -6.45
N VAL A 141 8.66 -15.50 -6.93
CA VAL A 141 7.41 -15.94 -7.57
C VAL A 141 6.24 -15.85 -6.58
N ARG A 142 6.43 -16.35 -5.35
CA ARG A 142 5.43 -16.24 -4.27
C ARG A 142 5.03 -14.80 -4.01
N SER A 143 6.00 -13.90 -3.87
CA SER A 143 5.72 -12.47 -3.67
C SER A 143 4.90 -11.86 -4.78
N VAL A 144 5.25 -12.12 -6.04
CA VAL A 144 4.50 -11.59 -7.19
C VAL A 144 3.06 -12.15 -7.20
N ILE A 145 2.91 -13.46 -7.01
CA ILE A 145 1.59 -14.12 -7.03
C ILE A 145 0.73 -13.65 -5.86
N TYR A 146 1.23 -13.72 -4.63
CA TYR A 146 0.46 -13.36 -3.44
C TYR A 146 0.08 -11.87 -3.43
N SER A 147 0.97 -10.99 -3.89
CA SER A 147 0.67 -9.57 -4.02
C SER A 147 -0.37 -9.30 -5.11
N ALA A 148 -0.32 -10.01 -6.24
CA ALA A 148 -1.32 -9.90 -7.30
C ALA A 148 -2.70 -10.41 -6.87
N ILE A 149 -2.75 -11.53 -6.15
CA ILE A 149 -3.99 -12.06 -5.57
C ILE A 149 -4.57 -11.06 -4.56
N ALA A 150 -3.76 -10.62 -3.60
CA ALA A 150 -4.18 -9.64 -2.60
C ALA A 150 -4.64 -8.32 -3.23
N ALA A 151 -3.92 -7.80 -4.22
CA ALA A 151 -4.30 -6.60 -4.95
C ALA A 151 -5.64 -6.74 -5.68
N THR A 152 -5.92 -7.93 -6.24
CA THR A 152 -7.19 -8.22 -6.91
C THR A 152 -8.36 -8.24 -5.92
N ILE A 153 -8.16 -8.88 -4.76
CA ILE A 153 -9.15 -8.90 -3.67
C ILE A 153 -9.37 -7.49 -3.11
N LEU A 154 -8.29 -6.79 -2.80
CA LEU A 154 -8.29 -5.41 -2.31
C LEU A 154 -9.01 -4.46 -3.28
N MET A 155 -8.78 -4.62 -4.59
CA MET A 155 -9.47 -3.86 -5.61
C MET A 155 -10.97 -4.18 -5.58
N ALA A 156 -11.36 -5.46 -5.71
CA ALA A 156 -12.77 -5.84 -5.68
C ALA A 156 -13.49 -5.30 -4.42
N LEU A 157 -12.91 -5.50 -3.24
CA LEU A 157 -13.46 -5.00 -1.98
C LEU A 157 -13.49 -3.47 -1.92
N GLY A 158 -12.39 -2.80 -2.29
CA GLY A 158 -12.30 -1.35 -2.27
C GLY A 158 -13.30 -0.68 -3.21
N PHE A 159 -13.54 -1.27 -4.37
CA PHE A 159 -14.57 -0.81 -5.30
C PHE A 159 -15.99 -0.95 -4.75
N LEU A 160 -16.29 -2.10 -4.11
CA LEU A 160 -17.58 -2.32 -3.47
C LEU A 160 -17.78 -1.34 -2.32
N LEU A 161 -16.82 -1.21 -1.42
CA LEU A 161 -16.86 -0.28 -0.29
C LEU A 161 -16.96 1.18 -0.75
N ALA A 162 -16.28 1.53 -1.84
CA ALA A 162 -16.40 2.84 -2.46
C ALA A 162 -17.82 3.11 -2.96
N GLN A 163 -18.50 2.10 -3.50
CA GLN A 163 -19.89 2.26 -3.91
C GLN A 163 -20.75 2.53 -2.66
N LEU A 164 -20.63 1.66 -1.64
CA LEU A 164 -21.41 1.75 -0.40
C LEU A 164 -21.25 3.11 0.32
N THR A 165 -20.08 3.72 0.21
CA THR A 165 -19.73 4.98 0.87
C THR A 165 -19.96 6.23 0.00
N ARG A 166 -20.31 6.06 -1.29
CA ARG A 166 -20.53 7.17 -2.25
C ARG A 166 -21.76 8.01 -1.90
N ASP A 167 -22.89 7.35 -1.63
CA ASP A 167 -24.19 8.00 -1.44
C ASP A 167 -24.57 8.13 0.02
N ARG A 168 -24.27 7.12 0.83
CA ARG A 168 -24.53 7.11 2.27
C ARG A 168 -23.19 7.26 2.96
N GLY A 169 -22.98 8.40 3.63
CA GLY A 169 -21.80 8.68 4.44
C GLY A 169 -21.71 7.71 5.63
N GLN A 170 -21.32 6.46 5.36
CA GLN A 170 -21.10 5.45 6.38
C GLN A 170 -19.79 5.77 7.08
N ARG A 171 -19.87 6.75 8.00
CA ARG A 171 -18.76 7.17 8.88
C ARG A 171 -18.06 5.97 9.49
N LEU A 172 -18.84 4.95 9.87
CA LEU A 172 -18.33 3.70 10.40
C LEU A 172 -17.44 2.94 9.40
N VAL A 173 -17.87 2.76 8.14
CA VAL A 173 -17.06 2.06 7.12
C VAL A 173 -15.77 2.83 6.83
N ASN A 174 -15.85 4.15 6.70
CA ASN A 174 -14.66 5.00 6.49
C ASN A 174 -13.72 4.93 7.70
N PHE A 175 -14.26 4.99 8.92
CA PHE A 175 -13.50 4.88 10.16
C PHE A 175 -12.82 3.52 10.28
N LEU A 176 -13.55 2.42 10.07
CA LEU A 176 -13.02 1.06 10.20
C LEU A 176 -11.93 0.78 9.16
N THR A 177 -12.12 1.19 7.91
CA THR A 177 -11.10 1.01 6.87
C THR A 177 -9.84 1.82 7.19
N LEU A 178 -9.98 3.08 7.61
CA LEU A 178 -8.84 3.90 8.02
C LEU A 178 -8.15 3.37 9.28
N ALA A 179 -8.90 2.90 10.26
CA ALA A 179 -8.36 2.31 11.48
C ALA A 179 -7.49 1.10 11.16
N LEU A 180 -7.97 0.19 10.29
CA LEU A 180 -7.19 -0.97 9.85
C LEU A 180 -5.91 -0.56 9.11
N PHE A 181 -5.97 0.48 8.28
CA PHE A 181 -4.79 0.99 7.57
C PHE A 181 -3.77 1.65 8.50
N ALA A 182 -4.23 2.31 9.56
CA ALA A 182 -3.38 3.02 10.50
C ALA A 182 -2.65 2.09 11.47
N ILE A 183 -3.26 0.96 11.83
CA ILE A 183 -2.62 -0.05 12.71
C ILE A 183 -1.32 -0.50 12.04
N PRO A 184 -0.17 -0.44 12.73
CA PRO A 184 1.07 -0.90 12.11
C PRO A 184 1.05 -2.39 11.79
N GLY A 185 1.72 -2.76 10.69
CA GLY A 185 1.71 -4.13 10.19
C GLY A 185 2.20 -5.16 11.21
N THR A 186 3.12 -4.80 12.12
CA THR A 186 3.56 -5.66 13.23
C THR A 186 2.42 -5.99 14.18
N VAL A 187 1.65 -4.98 14.60
CA VAL A 187 0.50 -5.13 15.50
C VAL A 187 -0.59 -5.97 14.84
N LEU A 188 -0.91 -5.64 13.58
CA LEU A 188 -1.90 -6.40 12.80
C LEU A 188 -1.48 -7.88 12.71
N SER A 189 -0.21 -8.14 12.39
CA SER A 189 0.31 -9.49 12.22
C SER A 189 0.27 -10.32 13.50
N ILE A 190 0.66 -9.75 14.64
CA ILE A 190 0.58 -10.46 15.94
C ILE A 190 -0.88 -10.82 16.25
N GLY A 191 -1.81 -9.89 16.00
CA GLY A 191 -3.24 -10.13 16.18
C GLY A 191 -3.76 -11.26 15.29
N LEU A 192 -3.39 -11.24 14.00
CA LEU A 192 -3.75 -12.28 13.04
C LEU A 192 -3.15 -13.64 13.42
N VAL A 193 -1.87 -13.70 13.79
CA VAL A 193 -1.28 -14.96 14.25
C VAL A 193 -2.00 -15.45 15.51
N ARG A 194 -2.26 -14.58 16.48
CA ARG A 194 -2.93 -14.97 17.73
C ARG A 194 -4.34 -15.51 17.50
N LEU A 195 -5.09 -14.94 16.57
CA LEU A 195 -6.47 -15.32 16.28
C LEU A 195 -6.57 -16.57 15.40
N TRP A 196 -5.66 -16.75 14.44
CA TRP A 196 -5.70 -17.89 13.50
C TRP A 196 -4.82 -19.08 13.91
N ASN A 197 -3.89 -18.90 14.84
CA ASN A 197 -3.11 -19.99 15.43
C ASN A 197 -3.88 -20.66 16.58
N SER A 198 -5.02 -21.26 16.24
CA SER A 198 -5.85 -22.06 17.16
C SER A 198 -6.21 -23.41 16.52
N PRO A 199 -6.55 -24.45 17.30
CA PRO A 199 -6.93 -25.76 16.75
C PRO A 199 -8.06 -25.71 15.71
N MET A 200 -8.98 -24.75 15.85
CA MET A 200 -10.12 -24.60 14.93
C MET A 200 -9.77 -23.85 13.64
N THR A 201 -8.73 -23.00 13.65
CA THR A 201 -8.40 -22.08 12.54
C THR A 201 -7.02 -22.34 11.92
N TRP A 202 -6.31 -23.39 12.39
CA TRP A 202 -4.96 -23.77 11.96
C TRP A 202 -4.80 -23.95 10.45
N PHE A 203 -5.85 -24.42 9.76
CA PHE A 203 -5.84 -24.63 8.31
C PHE A 203 -5.65 -23.34 7.50
N ILE A 204 -5.97 -22.16 8.08
CA ILE A 204 -5.70 -20.86 7.46
C ILE A 204 -4.27 -20.43 7.77
N TYR A 205 -3.84 -20.60 9.04
CA TYR A 205 -2.52 -20.19 9.53
C TYR A 205 -1.36 -20.81 8.75
N THR A 206 -1.49 -22.07 8.33
CA THR A 206 -0.43 -22.79 7.59
C THR A 206 -0.40 -22.50 6.10
N THR A 207 -1.28 -21.64 5.59
CA THR A 207 -1.44 -21.35 4.16
C THR A 207 -1.17 -19.87 3.87
N PRO A 208 -0.89 -19.48 2.61
CA PRO A 208 -0.76 -18.08 2.23
C PRO A 208 -2.05 -17.26 2.41
N ALA A 209 -3.17 -17.89 2.79
CA ALA A 209 -4.41 -17.18 3.08
C ALA A 209 -4.24 -16.18 4.23
N LEU A 210 -3.47 -16.50 5.28
CA LEU A 210 -3.26 -15.57 6.40
C LEU A 210 -2.52 -14.31 5.94
N LEU A 211 -1.49 -14.48 5.11
CA LEU A 211 -0.75 -13.38 4.48
C LEU A 211 -1.68 -12.49 3.64
N ILE A 212 -2.48 -13.11 2.77
CA ILE A 212 -3.43 -12.39 1.90
C ILE A 212 -4.48 -11.65 2.73
N LEU A 213 -4.97 -12.25 3.82
CA LEU A 213 -5.88 -11.60 4.77
C LEU A 213 -5.23 -10.40 5.45
N GLY A 214 -3.97 -10.51 5.85
CA GLY A 214 -3.21 -9.39 6.43
C GLY A 214 -3.05 -8.22 5.46
N TYR A 215 -2.63 -8.49 4.22
CA TYR A 215 -2.59 -7.48 3.18
C TYR A 215 -3.95 -6.85 2.90
N THR A 216 -5.00 -7.68 2.85
CA THR A 216 -6.36 -7.21 2.60
C THR A 216 -6.86 -6.31 3.72
N ALA A 217 -6.62 -6.68 4.98
CA ALA A 217 -7.01 -5.88 6.14
C ALA A 217 -6.26 -4.55 6.15
N GLN A 218 -4.93 -4.56 5.98
CA GLN A 218 -4.09 -3.36 6.05
C GLN A 218 -4.43 -2.36 4.95
N TYR A 219 -4.55 -2.80 3.69
CA TYR A 219 -4.56 -1.87 2.55
C TYR A 219 -5.94 -1.57 1.96
N CYS A 220 -7.02 -2.05 2.58
CA CYS A 220 -8.39 -1.86 2.10
C CYS A 220 -8.79 -0.38 1.96
N ALA A 221 -8.31 0.49 2.86
CA ALA A 221 -8.57 1.92 2.80
C ALA A 221 -8.04 2.55 1.50
N VAL A 222 -6.86 2.12 1.05
CA VAL A 222 -6.18 2.71 -0.13
C VAL A 222 -7.01 2.45 -1.38
N THR A 223 -7.41 1.20 -1.62
CA THR A 223 -8.22 0.86 -2.79
C THR A 223 -9.62 1.46 -2.73
N THR A 224 -10.22 1.56 -1.54
CA THR A 224 -11.50 2.24 -1.34
C THR A 224 -11.43 3.72 -1.72
N ARG A 225 -10.41 4.44 -1.22
CA ARG A 225 -10.23 5.87 -1.49
C ARG A 225 -9.92 6.16 -2.96
N LEU A 226 -9.06 5.35 -3.59
CA LEU A 226 -8.76 5.49 -5.01
C LEU A 226 -10.00 5.20 -5.86
N SER A 227 -10.78 4.16 -5.53
CA SER A 227 -12.04 3.86 -6.23
C SER A 227 -13.06 5.00 -6.10
N LEU A 228 -13.22 5.55 -4.89
CA LEU A 228 -14.07 6.72 -4.63
C LEU A 228 -13.67 7.92 -5.48
N ALA A 229 -12.37 8.21 -5.61
CA ALA A 229 -11.88 9.29 -6.45
C ALA A 229 -12.30 9.13 -7.91
N GLY A 230 -12.31 7.90 -8.43
CA GLY A 230 -12.83 7.58 -9.77
C GLY A 230 -14.34 7.80 -9.88
N PHE A 231 -15.11 7.41 -8.86
CA PHE A 231 -16.57 7.59 -8.85
C PHE A 231 -17.02 9.05 -8.78
N PHE A 232 -16.22 9.93 -8.20
CA PHE A 232 -16.49 11.37 -8.21
C PHE A 232 -16.33 12.00 -9.60
N LEU A 233 -15.62 11.36 -10.52
CA LEU A 233 -15.53 11.80 -11.92
C LEU A 233 -16.77 11.43 -12.73
N ILE A 234 -17.53 10.40 -12.30
CA ILE A 234 -18.75 9.94 -12.97
C ILE A 234 -19.93 10.78 -12.48
N PRO A 235 -20.65 11.53 -13.35
CA PRO A 235 -21.80 12.31 -12.93
C PRO A 235 -22.91 11.43 -12.34
N LYS A 236 -23.57 11.91 -11.27
CA LYS A 236 -24.67 11.18 -10.61
C LYS A 236 -25.83 10.87 -11.56
N THR A 237 -26.05 11.73 -12.55
CA THR A 237 -27.11 11.59 -13.56
C THR A 237 -27.01 10.29 -14.37
N PHE A 238 -25.82 9.72 -14.57
CA PHE A 238 -25.68 8.41 -15.22
C PHE A 238 -26.29 7.29 -14.38
N ASP A 239 -26.08 7.31 -13.07
CA ASP A 239 -26.64 6.31 -12.15
C ASP A 239 -28.15 6.50 -11.97
N GLU A 240 -28.60 7.76 -11.88
CA GLU A 240 -30.03 8.11 -11.79
C GLU A 240 -30.80 7.72 -13.05
N ALA A 241 -30.29 8.05 -14.24
CA ALA A 241 -30.90 7.66 -15.51
C ALA A 241 -31.01 6.13 -15.65
N ALA A 242 -29.95 5.40 -15.28
CA ALA A 242 -29.98 3.96 -15.33
C ALA A 242 -30.98 3.35 -14.33
N ARG A 243 -31.13 3.94 -13.13
CA ARG A 243 -32.18 3.53 -12.17
C ARG A 243 -33.58 3.76 -12.75
N LEU A 244 -33.82 4.90 -13.39
CA LEU A 244 -35.11 5.21 -14.05
C LEU A 244 -35.42 4.26 -15.22
N SER A 245 -34.39 3.81 -15.94
CA SER A 245 -34.53 2.80 -16.99
C SER A 245 -34.69 1.36 -16.47
N GLY A 246 -34.82 1.14 -15.16
CA GLY A 246 -35.01 -0.18 -14.55
C GLY A 246 -33.73 -1.01 -14.44
N ALA A 247 -32.54 -0.41 -14.58
CA ALA A 247 -31.29 -1.15 -14.49
C ALA A 247 -30.99 -1.60 -13.05
N SER A 248 -30.71 -2.90 -12.89
CA SER A 248 -30.34 -3.48 -11.59
C SER A 248 -29.03 -2.89 -11.06
N TRP A 249 -28.77 -3.05 -9.75
CA TRP A 249 -27.53 -2.56 -9.14
C TRP A 249 -26.28 -3.18 -9.80
N THR A 250 -26.29 -4.47 -10.08
CA THR A 250 -25.20 -5.19 -10.79
C THR A 250 -25.03 -4.71 -12.23
N GLN A 251 -26.13 -4.45 -12.96
CA GLN A 251 -26.04 -3.89 -14.31
C GLN A 251 -25.39 -2.50 -14.30
N ARG A 252 -25.77 -1.63 -13.36
CA ARG A 252 -25.16 -0.31 -13.20
C ARG A 252 -23.68 -0.43 -12.85
N LEU A 253 -23.31 -1.36 -11.98
CA LEU A 253 -21.93 -1.61 -11.58
C LEU A 253 -21.03 -1.96 -12.79
N PHE A 254 -21.43 -2.98 -13.56
CA PHE A 254 -20.59 -3.50 -14.66
C PHE A 254 -20.72 -2.74 -15.98
N ARG A 255 -21.85 -2.04 -16.22
CA ARG A 255 -22.06 -1.29 -17.47
C ARG A 255 -21.71 0.19 -17.38
N ILE A 256 -21.68 0.76 -16.17
CA ILE A 256 -21.44 2.19 -15.96
C ILE A 256 -20.17 2.39 -15.14
N PHE A 257 -20.15 1.90 -13.90
CA PHE A 257 -19.04 2.20 -13.00
C PHE A 257 -17.73 1.57 -13.46
N VAL A 258 -17.67 0.25 -13.66
CA VAL A 258 -16.44 -0.45 -14.07
C VAL A 258 -15.83 0.16 -15.35
N PRO A 259 -16.57 0.35 -16.46
CA PRO A 259 -15.99 0.88 -17.69
C PRO A 259 -15.55 2.33 -17.57
N LEU A 260 -16.30 3.18 -16.87
CA LEU A 260 -16.00 4.61 -16.74
C LEU A 260 -14.91 4.89 -15.70
N SER A 261 -14.73 4.03 -14.69
CA SER A 261 -13.67 4.15 -13.69
C SER A 261 -12.45 3.28 -13.98
N ASN A 262 -12.38 2.60 -15.13
CA ASN A 262 -11.37 1.58 -15.42
C ASN A 262 -9.92 2.03 -15.12
N ARG A 263 -9.52 3.23 -15.52
CA ARG A 263 -8.17 3.78 -15.25
C ARG A 263 -7.91 3.91 -13.76
N THR A 264 -8.88 4.43 -13.02
CA THR A 264 -8.75 4.59 -11.57
C THR A 264 -8.72 3.24 -10.86
N LEU A 265 -9.51 2.27 -11.32
CA LEU A 265 -9.48 0.90 -10.79
C LEU A 265 -8.10 0.28 -11.01
N VAL A 266 -7.49 0.48 -12.18
CA VAL A 266 -6.15 -0.07 -12.35
C VAL A 266 -5.10 0.69 -11.51
N CYS A 267 -5.17 2.01 -11.39
CA CYS A 267 -4.32 2.73 -10.45
C CYS A 267 -4.47 2.22 -9.00
N ALA A 268 -5.70 1.90 -8.59
CA ALA A 268 -5.98 1.33 -7.27
C ALA A 268 -5.39 -0.07 -7.12
N TRP A 269 -5.53 -0.93 -8.13
CA TRP A 269 -4.92 -2.26 -8.15
C TRP A 269 -3.38 -2.18 -8.12
N LEU A 270 -2.77 -1.27 -8.90
CA LEU A 270 -1.32 -1.04 -8.90
C LEU A 270 -0.80 -0.59 -7.54
N ALA A 271 -1.49 0.37 -6.92
CA ALA A 271 -1.13 0.85 -5.59
C ALA A 271 -1.19 -0.29 -4.55
N ALA A 272 -2.26 -1.09 -4.58
CA ALA A 272 -2.40 -2.26 -3.71
C ALA A 272 -1.29 -3.29 -3.96
N TYR A 273 -1.00 -3.60 -5.22
CA TYR A 273 0.07 -4.54 -5.58
C TYR A 273 1.43 -4.11 -5.02
N ILE A 274 1.81 -2.85 -5.24
CA ILE A 274 3.09 -2.31 -4.77
C ILE A 274 3.16 -2.31 -3.24
N LEU A 275 2.07 -1.97 -2.56
CA LEU A 275 1.99 -1.98 -1.10
C LEU A 275 2.16 -3.41 -0.54
N CYS A 276 1.44 -4.38 -1.08
CA CYS A 276 1.56 -5.78 -0.68
C CYS A 276 2.96 -6.35 -0.99
N LEU A 277 3.51 -6.04 -2.16
CA LEU A 277 4.78 -6.60 -2.62
C LEU A 277 5.96 -6.18 -1.74
N ARG A 278 5.94 -4.94 -1.24
CA ARG A 278 7.02 -4.37 -0.44
C ARG A 278 6.85 -4.55 1.07
N ASP A 279 5.68 -4.99 1.52
CA ASP A 279 5.40 -5.05 2.95
C ASP A 279 6.27 -6.10 3.64
N VAL A 280 6.95 -5.70 4.71
CA VAL A 280 7.86 -6.56 5.48
C VAL A 280 7.19 -7.15 6.72
N PRO A 281 6.49 -6.39 7.58
CA PRO A 281 5.95 -6.93 8.82
C PRO A 281 4.94 -8.06 8.61
N ILE A 282 3.97 -7.88 7.71
CA ILE A 282 2.93 -8.88 7.44
C ILE A 282 3.57 -10.07 6.74
N ALA A 283 4.42 -9.82 5.75
CA ALA A 283 5.20 -10.84 5.07
C ALA A 283 5.98 -11.75 6.02
N LEU A 284 6.65 -11.17 7.01
CA LEU A 284 7.56 -11.92 7.87
C LEU A 284 6.84 -12.71 8.96
N MET A 285 5.73 -12.19 9.48
CA MET A 285 5.05 -12.75 10.65
C MET A 285 3.87 -13.65 10.30
N THR A 286 3.30 -13.50 9.10
CA THR A 286 2.10 -14.26 8.66
C THR A 286 2.35 -15.21 7.49
N ALA A 287 3.58 -15.25 6.96
CA ALA A 287 3.92 -16.22 5.92
C ALA A 287 3.85 -17.66 6.45
N SER A 288 3.39 -18.56 5.59
CA SER A 288 3.34 -19.99 5.90
C SER A 288 4.74 -20.57 6.10
N PRO A 289 4.93 -21.58 6.95
CA PRO A 289 6.21 -22.26 7.13
C PRO A 289 6.81 -22.74 5.79
N GLY A 290 8.07 -22.38 5.51
CA GLY A 290 8.75 -22.70 4.25
C GLY A 290 8.22 -21.97 3.00
N GLY A 291 7.23 -21.10 3.18
CA GLY A 291 6.51 -20.32 2.17
C GLY A 291 6.89 -18.84 2.13
N ASP A 292 8.10 -18.48 2.54
CA ASP A 292 8.49 -17.10 2.79
C ASP A 292 8.50 -16.24 1.50
N PRO A 293 7.78 -15.09 1.51
CA PRO A 293 7.83 -14.11 0.43
C PRO A 293 9.16 -13.35 0.44
N LEU A 294 9.49 -12.72 -0.69
CA LEU A 294 10.73 -12.00 -0.92
C LEU A 294 11.07 -10.93 0.14
N PRO A 295 10.16 -10.06 0.62
CA PRO A 295 10.49 -9.09 1.67
C PRO A 295 10.97 -9.74 2.97
N ALA A 296 10.32 -10.84 3.39
CA ALA A 296 10.70 -11.62 4.56
C ALA A 296 12.06 -12.29 4.37
N ARG A 297 12.31 -12.84 3.18
CA ARG A 297 13.58 -13.44 2.79
C ARG A 297 14.72 -12.42 2.83
N ILE A 298 14.52 -11.25 2.25
CA ILE A 298 15.50 -10.15 2.23
C ILE A 298 15.87 -9.77 3.66
N LEU A 299 14.88 -9.51 4.53
CA LEU A 299 15.18 -9.11 5.91
C LEU A 299 15.94 -10.20 6.68
N THR A 300 15.59 -11.47 6.47
CA THR A 300 16.30 -12.61 7.07
C THR A 300 17.76 -12.67 6.60
N LEU A 301 17.99 -12.44 5.30
CA LEU A 301 19.33 -12.39 4.73
C LEU A 301 20.11 -11.14 5.15
N MET A 302 19.47 -10.03 5.48
CA MET A 302 20.17 -8.82 5.96
C MET A 302 20.94 -9.02 7.26
N ALA A 303 20.60 -10.04 8.05
CA ALA A 303 21.32 -10.35 9.28
C ALA A 303 22.73 -10.93 9.02
N ASN A 304 22.90 -11.79 8.01
CA ASN A 304 24.12 -12.59 7.81
C ASN A 304 24.51 -12.82 6.32
N GLY A 305 23.79 -12.22 5.39
CA GLY A 305 23.96 -12.40 3.95
C GLY A 305 25.01 -11.47 3.36
N ALA A 306 25.60 -11.87 2.24
CA ALA A 306 26.54 -11.04 1.50
C ALA A 306 25.84 -9.78 0.94
N PRO A 307 26.41 -8.56 1.08
CA PRO A 307 25.79 -7.33 0.58
C PRO A 307 25.41 -7.37 -0.91
N PRO A 308 26.25 -7.87 -1.85
CA PRO A 308 25.90 -7.95 -3.27
C PRO A 308 24.65 -8.81 -3.54
N MET A 309 24.51 -9.92 -2.80
CA MET A 309 23.37 -10.83 -2.91
C MET A 309 22.07 -10.14 -2.47
N ILE A 310 22.11 -9.43 -1.34
CA ILE A 310 20.97 -8.67 -0.82
C ILE A 310 20.60 -7.55 -1.80
N ALA A 311 21.60 -6.84 -2.33
CA ALA A 311 21.41 -5.79 -3.32
C ALA A 311 20.72 -6.32 -4.58
N SER A 312 21.13 -7.48 -5.11
CA SER A 312 20.46 -8.15 -6.23
C SER A 312 18.98 -8.45 -5.92
N LEU A 313 18.66 -9.00 -4.75
CA LEU A 313 17.27 -9.30 -4.35
C LEU A 313 16.40 -8.03 -4.23
N CYS A 314 16.95 -6.97 -3.65
CA CYS A 314 16.30 -5.66 -3.59
C CYS A 314 16.06 -5.07 -4.98
N LEU A 315 17.02 -5.20 -5.90
CA LEU A 315 16.88 -4.77 -7.30
C LEU A 315 15.78 -5.56 -8.01
N ILE A 316 15.73 -6.88 -7.82
CA ILE A 316 14.67 -7.75 -8.36
C ILE A 316 13.31 -7.32 -7.83
N MET A 317 13.19 -7.04 -6.53
CA MET A 317 11.95 -6.56 -5.92
C MET A 317 11.52 -5.20 -6.50
N ALA A 318 12.46 -4.28 -6.70
CA ALA A 318 12.22 -2.99 -7.33
C ALA A 318 11.71 -3.17 -8.78
N ILE A 319 12.34 -4.04 -9.57
CA ILE A 319 11.89 -4.36 -10.93
C ILE A 319 10.49 -5.00 -10.90
N ALA A 320 10.25 -5.95 -9.99
CA ALA A 320 8.95 -6.61 -9.84
C ALA A 320 7.82 -5.61 -9.56
N SER A 321 8.10 -4.54 -8.80
CA SER A 321 7.13 -3.46 -8.53
C SER A 321 6.72 -2.68 -9.79
N LEU A 322 7.59 -2.62 -10.79
CA LEU A 322 7.35 -1.90 -12.06
C LEU A 322 6.62 -2.75 -13.11
N ILE A 323 6.64 -4.08 -12.99
CA ILE A 323 6.05 -5.00 -13.98
C ILE A 323 4.61 -4.59 -14.33
N PRO A 324 3.70 -4.38 -13.36
CA PRO A 324 2.32 -4.16 -13.73
C PRO A 324 2.05 -2.76 -14.26
N LEU A 325 2.90 -1.77 -13.92
CA LEU A 325 2.87 -0.44 -14.51
C LEU A 325 3.20 -0.51 -16.01
N VAL A 326 4.22 -1.28 -16.38
CA VAL A 326 4.62 -1.47 -17.78
C VAL A 326 3.54 -2.21 -18.56
N ILE A 327 2.97 -3.29 -18.00
CA ILE A 327 1.87 -4.03 -18.63
C ILE A 327 0.68 -3.09 -18.86
N LEU A 328 0.35 -2.26 -17.87
CA LEU A 328 -0.76 -1.34 -17.99
C LEU A 328 -0.56 -0.27 -19.06
N ALA A 329 0.64 0.31 -19.12
CA ALA A 329 0.99 1.31 -20.13
C ALA A 329 0.84 0.77 -21.56
N ARG A 330 0.96 -0.55 -21.75
CA ARG A 330 0.72 -1.22 -23.03
C ARG A 330 -0.75 -1.54 -23.30
N VAL A 331 -1.53 -1.85 -22.26
CA VAL A 331 -2.93 -2.32 -22.36
C VAL A 331 -3.94 -1.18 -22.39
N ILE A 332 -3.67 -0.06 -21.70
CA ILE A 332 -4.51 1.14 -21.76
C ILE A 332 -3.86 2.11 -22.73
N PRO A 333 -4.36 2.26 -23.97
CA PRO A 333 -3.88 3.31 -24.86
C PRO A 333 -3.98 4.64 -24.11
N SER A 334 -2.88 5.39 -24.09
CA SER A 334 -2.96 6.81 -23.80
C SER A 334 -3.95 7.37 -24.82
N ARG A 335 -5.20 7.62 -24.41
CA ARG A 335 -6.03 8.56 -25.16
C ARG A 335 -5.29 9.86 -25.02
N GLY A 336 -4.47 10.14 -26.03
CA GLY A 336 -3.69 11.34 -26.11
C GLY A 336 -4.63 12.48 -25.82
N ILE A 337 -4.19 13.34 -24.90
CA ILE A 337 -4.56 14.74 -24.99
C ILE A 337 -3.75 15.24 -26.21
N THR A 338 -4.14 14.79 -27.40
CA THR A 338 -3.69 15.42 -28.65
C THR A 338 -4.59 16.64 -28.77
N GLY A 339 -4.00 17.80 -28.47
CA GLY A 339 -4.53 19.08 -28.90
C GLY A 339 -4.53 19.19 -30.42
#